data_AF-A0AAU2ZCV4-F1
#
_entry.id   AF-A0AAU2ZCV4-F1
#
_cell.length_a   1.000
_cell.length_b   1.000
_cell.length_c   1.000
_cell.angle_alpha   90.00
_cell.angle_beta   90.00
_cell.angle_gamma   90.00
#
_symmetry.space_group_name_H-M   'P 1'
#
loop_
_entity.id
_entity.type
_entity.pdbx_description
1 polymer ?
#
loop_
_entity_poly.entity_id
_entity_poly.type
_entity_poly.pdbx_seq_one_letter_code
_entity_poly.pdbx_strand_id
1 'polypeptide(L)'
;MSHRARSALSAALIVLACLLTPLGALSAWALYGIGDTARYEATMAPLAADADVRDAIAAGVTDGIMREVHVRPRMQGPVNSFVRDAVRSFTQTEAYRTAWEAANIAAHDALMRALRDDSEGPVTVDLATVTERVKRQLADDHMPLANRIPVEHTRLTVLAAEDLTRLRKGFHVLEVAAFWLPAASVVLTLAGILVAVCRRRAVLSTGLGTALGAALLGVAIAVGRRLTLADLPPGVSPTAAGAVYDALTSTLRLACWLLLALGVTVAAAALLTGAYARHRRAGTEEVPAEAPAEGASRVRA
;
A
#
# COMPACT_ATOMS: atom_id res chain seq x y z
N MET A 1 20.36 -12.73 -35.25
CA MET A 1 20.17 -13.34 -33.91
C MET A 1 19.44 -14.67 -34.06
N SER A 2 19.92 -15.75 -33.44
CA SER A 2 19.26 -17.05 -33.48
C SER A 2 17.88 -17.00 -32.81
N HIS A 3 16.94 -17.82 -33.26
CA HIS A 3 15.58 -17.92 -32.68
C HIS A 3 15.61 -18.23 -31.17
N ARG A 4 16.61 -18.99 -30.72
CA ARG A 4 16.85 -19.30 -29.30
C ARG A 4 17.28 -18.06 -28.51
N ALA A 5 18.18 -17.25 -29.06
CA ALA A 5 18.64 -16.01 -28.40
C ALA A 5 17.51 -14.96 -28.28
N ARG A 6 16.67 -14.80 -29.32
CA ARG A 6 15.50 -13.90 -29.25
C ARG A 6 14.47 -14.39 -28.22
N SER A 7 14.27 -15.71 -28.13
CA SER A 7 13.37 -16.30 -27.14
C SER A 7 13.89 -16.15 -25.70
N ALA A 8 15.19 -16.36 -25.47
CA ALA A 8 15.81 -16.18 -24.15
C ALA A 8 15.76 -14.70 -23.71
N LEU A 9 16.07 -13.77 -24.62
CA LEU A 9 16.00 -12.34 -24.34
C LEU A 9 14.56 -11.90 -24.02
N SER A 10 13.58 -12.32 -24.82
CA SER A 10 12.17 -12.03 -24.56
C SER A 10 11.71 -12.57 -23.21
N ALA A 11 12.08 -13.80 -22.85
CA ALA A 11 11.76 -14.38 -21.55
C ALA A 11 12.39 -13.58 -20.40
N ALA A 12 13.67 -13.20 -20.51
CA ALA A 12 14.35 -12.41 -19.50
C ALA A 12 13.70 -11.03 -19.30
N LEU A 13 13.33 -10.34 -20.39
CA LEU A 13 12.64 -9.05 -20.35
C LEU A 13 11.26 -9.15 -19.68
N ILE A 14 10.51 -10.22 -19.96
CA ILE A 14 9.19 -10.44 -19.36
C ILE A 14 9.31 -10.74 -17.86
N VAL A 15 10.23 -11.62 -17.47
CA VAL A 15 10.48 -11.93 -16.05
C VAL A 15 10.88 -10.67 -15.28
N LEU A 16 11.79 -9.88 -15.85
CA LEU A 16 12.22 -8.62 -15.26
C LEU A 16 11.04 -7.65 -15.11
N ALA A 17 10.22 -7.47 -16.15
CA ALA A 17 9.05 -6.59 -16.06
C ALA A 17 8.04 -7.06 -14.99
N CYS A 18 7.78 -8.38 -14.90
CA CYS A 18 6.89 -8.94 -13.88
C CYS A 18 7.42 -8.74 -12.45
N LEU A 19 8.74 -8.71 -12.25
CA LEU A 19 9.36 -8.35 -10.97
C LEU A 19 9.26 -6.85 -10.68
N LEU A 20 9.45 -6.00 -11.69
CA LEU A 20 9.38 -4.54 -11.53
C LEU A 20 7.96 -4.05 -11.22
N THR A 21 6.91 -4.70 -11.73
CA THR A 21 5.52 -4.28 -11.51
C THR A 21 5.11 -4.18 -10.03
N PRO A 22 5.25 -5.22 -9.19
CA PRO A 22 4.92 -5.13 -7.76
C PRO A 22 5.83 -4.15 -7.01
N LEU A 23 7.12 -4.08 -7.38
CA LEU A 23 8.06 -3.11 -6.80
C LEU A 23 7.66 -1.67 -7.14
N GLY A 24 7.24 -1.41 -8.38
CA GLY A 24 6.75 -0.11 -8.83
C GLY A 24 5.44 0.27 -8.14
N ALA A 25 4.52 -0.68 -7.96
CA ALA A 25 3.27 -0.45 -7.22
C ALA A 25 3.54 -0.10 -5.75
N LEU A 26 4.45 -0.82 -5.10
CA LEU A 26 4.88 -0.53 -3.72
C LEU A 26 5.55 0.85 -3.62
N SER A 27 6.42 1.18 -4.57
CA SER A 27 7.12 2.47 -4.61
C SER A 27 6.16 3.64 -4.82
N ALA A 28 5.23 3.50 -5.76
CA ALA A 28 4.18 4.49 -6.02
C ALA A 28 3.25 4.64 -4.81
N TRP A 29 2.87 3.56 -4.14
CA TRP A 29 2.06 3.63 -2.91
C TRP A 29 2.78 4.39 -1.81
N ALA A 30 4.06 4.15 -1.59
CA ALA A 30 4.79 4.86 -0.55
C ALA A 30 4.94 6.36 -0.87
N LEU A 31 5.22 6.72 -2.12
CA LEU A 31 5.39 8.12 -2.49
C LEU A 31 4.06 8.89 -2.56
N TYR A 32 3.04 8.33 -3.20
CA TYR A 32 1.74 8.99 -3.41
C TYR A 32 0.71 8.71 -2.33
N GLY A 33 0.87 7.63 -1.57
CA GLY A 33 -0.01 7.28 -0.46
C GLY A 33 0.48 7.86 0.86
N ILE A 34 1.75 7.61 1.19
CA ILE A 34 2.36 8.08 2.45
C ILE A 34 3.02 9.45 2.28
N GLY A 35 3.56 9.79 1.11
CA GLY A 35 4.25 11.08 0.92
C GLY A 35 3.34 12.26 0.55
N ASP A 36 2.09 11.99 0.15
CA ASP A 36 1.09 13.01 -0.19
C ASP A 36 0.15 13.28 0.99
N THR A 37 0.14 14.53 1.46
CA THR A 37 -0.62 14.92 2.65
C THR A 37 -2.12 14.72 2.50
N ALA A 38 -2.70 15.07 1.34
CA ALA A 38 -4.14 14.96 1.13
C ALA A 38 -4.59 13.50 1.07
N ARG A 39 -3.79 12.64 0.44
CA ARG A 39 -4.09 11.20 0.37
C ARG A 39 -3.86 10.49 1.70
N TYR A 40 -2.85 10.91 2.46
CA TYR A 40 -2.62 10.44 3.82
C TYR A 40 -3.78 10.83 4.76
N GLU A 41 -4.20 12.09 4.74
CA GLU A 41 -5.33 12.60 5.52
C GLU A 41 -6.62 11.83 5.22
N ALA A 42 -6.95 11.65 3.93
CA ALA A 42 -8.11 10.87 3.51
C ALA A 42 -8.06 9.40 3.99
N THR A 43 -6.85 8.85 4.20
CA THR A 43 -6.65 7.49 4.71
C THR A 43 -6.82 7.42 6.23
N MET A 44 -6.39 8.44 6.96
CA MET A 44 -6.39 8.46 8.42
C MET A 44 -7.68 9.04 9.02
N ALA A 45 -8.41 9.89 8.29
CA ALA A 45 -9.64 10.51 8.77
C ALA A 45 -10.73 9.49 9.21
N PRO A 46 -10.99 8.39 8.48
CA PRO A 46 -11.97 7.39 8.89
C PRO A 46 -11.64 6.69 10.21
N LEU A 47 -10.35 6.59 10.57
CA LEU A 47 -9.90 5.94 11.81
C LEU A 47 -10.38 6.67 13.07
N ALA A 48 -10.75 7.96 12.97
CA ALA A 48 -11.39 8.66 14.08
C ALA A 48 -12.72 7.99 14.50
N ALA A 49 -13.44 7.37 13.56
CA ALA A 49 -14.71 6.69 13.86
C ALA A 49 -14.52 5.23 14.31
N ASP A 50 -13.34 4.66 14.11
CA ASP A 50 -13.04 3.26 14.41
C ASP A 50 -13.13 3.00 15.92
N ALA A 51 -13.81 1.92 16.31
CA ALA A 51 -14.05 1.61 17.71
C ALA A 51 -12.78 1.11 18.42
N ASP A 52 -11.96 0.31 17.73
CA ASP A 52 -10.71 -0.22 18.27
C ASP A 52 -9.71 0.92 18.50
N VAL A 53 -9.63 1.86 17.55
CA VAL A 53 -8.77 3.06 17.68
C VAL A 53 -9.23 3.94 18.84
N ARG A 54 -10.54 4.23 18.95
CA ARG A 54 -11.08 5.05 20.05
C ARG A 54 -10.87 4.39 21.41
N ASP A 55 -11.10 3.09 21.52
CA ASP A 55 -10.91 2.35 22.78
C ASP A 55 -9.42 2.29 23.17
N ALA A 56 -8.50 2.18 22.19
CA ALA A 56 -7.06 2.24 22.45
C ALA A 56 -6.60 3.63 22.91
N ILE A 57 -7.11 4.71 22.30
CA ILE A 57 -6.82 6.09 22.74
C ILE A 57 -7.39 6.32 24.14
N ALA A 58 -8.62 5.86 24.40
CA ALA A 58 -9.23 5.99 25.71
C ALA A 58 -8.42 5.26 26.79
N ALA A 59 -7.96 4.04 26.50
CA ALA A 59 -7.08 3.29 27.40
C ALA A 59 -5.76 4.03 27.63
N GLY A 60 -5.06 4.46 26.57
CA GLY A 60 -3.77 5.15 26.67
C GLY A 60 -3.84 6.47 27.43
N VAL A 61 -4.85 7.30 27.15
CA VAL A 61 -5.08 8.57 27.88
C VAL A 61 -5.43 8.30 29.34
N THR A 62 -6.27 7.29 29.61
CA THR A 62 -6.62 6.92 30.99
C THR A 62 -5.38 6.45 31.76
N ASP A 63 -4.58 5.56 31.18
CA ASP A 63 -3.37 5.03 31.82
C ASP A 63 -2.34 6.15 32.06
N GLY A 64 -2.24 7.12 31.15
CA GLY A 64 -1.42 8.32 31.32
C GLY A 64 -1.90 9.20 32.47
N ILE A 65 -3.21 9.48 32.56
CA ILE A 65 -3.79 10.25 33.67
C ILE A 65 -3.59 9.53 35.00
N MET A 66 -3.85 8.22 35.05
CA MET A 66 -3.73 7.42 36.27
C MET A 66 -2.28 7.29 36.76
N ARG A 67 -1.28 7.47 35.87
CA ARG A 67 0.14 7.47 36.24
C ARG A 67 0.55 8.72 37.01
N GLU A 68 -0.01 9.88 36.66
CA GLU A 68 0.28 11.15 37.32
C GLU A 68 -0.58 11.36 38.57
N VAL A 69 -1.84 10.93 38.53
CA VAL A 69 -2.78 11.12 39.64
C VAL A 69 -2.60 10.03 40.70
N HIS A 70 -2.06 10.41 41.85
CA HIS A 70 -1.90 9.52 43.00
C HIS A 70 -3.21 9.35 43.77
N VAL A 71 -4.04 8.40 43.35
CA VAL A 71 -5.30 8.06 44.03
C VAL A 71 -5.08 6.94 45.07
N ARG A 72 -5.79 7.02 46.20
CA ARG A 72 -5.83 5.92 47.20
C ARG A 72 -6.21 4.59 46.51
N PRO A 73 -5.61 3.44 46.88
CA PRO A 73 -5.83 2.16 46.20
C PRO A 73 -7.31 1.77 46.04
N ARG A 74 -8.14 2.09 47.05
CA ARG A 74 -9.58 1.78 47.05
C ARG A 74 -10.40 2.59 46.03
N MET A 75 -9.87 3.72 45.56
CA MET A 75 -10.52 4.63 44.61
C MET A 75 -9.94 4.51 43.20
N GLN A 76 -8.82 3.77 43.00
CA GLN A 76 -8.18 3.64 41.70
C GLN A 76 -9.11 3.01 40.64
N GLY A 77 -9.82 1.94 41.00
CA GLY A 77 -10.78 1.29 40.09
C GLY A 77 -11.91 2.22 39.62
N PRO A 78 -12.70 2.81 40.55
CA PRO A 78 -13.77 3.75 40.21
C PRO A 78 -13.31 4.99 39.44
N VAL A 79 -12.15 5.57 39.80
CA VAL A 79 -11.60 6.73 39.09
C VAL A 79 -11.15 6.33 37.68
N ASN A 80 -10.47 5.19 37.52
CA ASN A 80 -10.07 4.68 36.22
C ASN A 80 -11.28 4.44 35.29
N SER A 81 -12.37 3.84 35.79
CA SER A 81 -13.59 3.66 34.98
C SER A 81 -14.22 4.99 34.61
N PHE A 82 -14.33 5.93 35.57
CA PHE A 82 -14.90 7.25 35.30
C PHE A 82 -14.10 8.02 34.24
N VAL A 83 -12.77 8.06 34.37
CA VAL A 83 -11.89 8.72 33.41
C VAL A 83 -12.01 8.04 32.04
N ARG A 84 -11.99 6.71 31.99
CA ARG A 84 -12.15 5.95 30.74
C ARG A 84 -13.46 6.25 30.05
N ASP A 85 -14.57 6.28 30.79
CA ASP A 85 -15.90 6.57 30.25
C ASP A 85 -16.00 8.02 29.76
N ALA A 86 -15.43 8.98 30.49
CA ALA A 86 -15.37 10.37 30.08
C ALA A 86 -14.56 10.55 28.78
N VAL A 87 -13.38 9.92 28.69
CA VAL A 87 -12.56 9.96 27.47
C VAL A 87 -13.28 9.25 26.33
N ARG A 88 -13.91 8.10 26.57
CA ARG A 88 -14.70 7.39 25.55
C ARG A 88 -15.85 8.25 25.03
N SER A 89 -16.55 8.96 25.91
CA SER A 89 -17.59 9.92 25.52
C SER A 89 -17.02 11.05 24.68
N PHE A 90 -15.84 11.58 25.01
CA PHE A 90 -15.17 12.61 24.21
C PHE A 90 -14.81 12.10 22.80
N THR A 91 -14.33 10.85 22.67
CA THR A 91 -14.00 10.28 21.35
C THR A 91 -15.19 10.12 20.40
N GLN A 92 -16.42 10.31 20.88
CA GLN A 92 -17.64 10.28 20.08
C GLN A 92 -18.06 11.66 19.57
N THR A 93 -17.31 12.70 19.91
CA THR A 93 -17.65 14.10 19.57
C THR A 93 -16.99 14.56 18.28
N GLU A 94 -17.55 15.62 17.70
CA GLU A 94 -16.94 16.29 16.53
C GLU A 94 -15.60 16.94 16.89
N ALA A 95 -15.49 17.52 18.10
CA ALA A 95 -14.25 18.09 18.59
C ALA A 95 -13.08 17.07 18.60
N TYR A 96 -13.37 15.81 18.91
CA TYR A 96 -12.37 14.75 18.81
C TYR A 96 -11.95 14.48 17.35
N ARG A 97 -12.88 14.50 16.39
CA ARG A 97 -12.55 14.31 14.97
C ARG A 97 -11.63 15.41 14.45
N THR A 98 -11.95 16.66 14.75
CA THR A 98 -11.11 17.81 14.40
C THR A 98 -9.73 17.71 15.04
N ALA A 99 -9.67 17.33 16.32
CA ALA A 99 -8.39 17.15 17.02
C ALA A 99 -7.57 15.99 16.44
N TRP A 100 -8.22 14.88 16.08
CA TRP A 100 -7.59 13.72 15.44
C TRP A 100 -6.97 14.09 14.10
N GLU A 101 -7.72 14.79 13.25
CA GLU A 101 -7.26 15.22 11.93
C GLU A 101 -6.06 16.17 12.05
N ALA A 102 -6.18 17.21 12.87
CA ALA A 102 -5.10 18.17 13.10
C ALA A 102 -3.84 17.50 13.67
N ALA A 103 -4.00 16.57 14.61
CA ALA A 103 -2.88 15.82 15.17
C ALA A 103 -2.19 14.92 14.12
N ASN A 104 -2.96 14.23 13.28
CA ASN A 104 -2.42 13.38 12.21
C ASN A 104 -1.66 14.19 11.16
N ILE A 105 -2.22 15.33 10.72
CA ILE A 105 -1.56 16.23 9.77
C ILE A 105 -0.27 16.78 10.36
N ALA A 106 -0.30 17.22 11.61
CA ALA A 106 0.89 17.76 12.28
C ALA A 106 1.99 16.70 12.45
N ALA A 107 1.63 15.47 12.83
CA ALA A 107 2.55 14.35 12.93
C ALA A 107 3.16 13.98 11.58
N HIS A 108 2.34 13.91 10.53
CA HIS A 108 2.78 13.66 9.17
C HIS A 108 3.74 14.76 8.67
N ASP A 109 3.40 16.03 8.85
CA ASP A 109 4.26 17.16 8.46
C ASP A 109 5.60 17.15 9.18
N ALA A 110 5.62 16.78 10.47
CA ALA A 110 6.86 16.64 11.23
C ALA A 110 7.73 15.52 10.66
N LEU A 111 7.12 14.37 10.35
CA LEU A 111 7.81 13.23 9.75
C LEU A 111 8.34 13.55 8.34
N MET A 112 7.54 14.21 7.50
CA MET A 112 7.94 14.56 6.14
C MET A 112 9.04 15.62 6.11
N ARG A 113 9.03 16.60 7.02
CA ARG A 113 10.14 17.54 7.19
C ARG A 113 11.42 16.83 7.59
N ALA A 114 11.33 15.91 8.55
CA ALA A 114 12.46 15.10 9.00
C ALA A 114 13.07 14.22 7.91
N LEU A 115 12.24 13.69 7.01
CA LEU A 115 12.66 12.87 5.87
C LEU A 115 13.30 13.71 4.74
N ARG A 116 12.80 14.94 4.51
CA ARG A 116 13.26 15.83 3.43
C ARG A 116 14.45 16.70 3.81
N ASP A 117 14.67 16.96 5.10
CA ASP A 117 15.81 17.74 5.55
C ASP A 117 17.10 16.90 5.49
N ASP A 118 18.19 17.50 4.99
CA ASP A 118 19.48 16.82 4.78
C ASP A 118 20.37 16.84 6.04
N SER A 119 19.86 17.40 7.14
CA SER A 119 20.60 17.48 8.40
C SER A 119 20.91 16.09 8.98
N GLU A 120 22.16 15.89 9.43
CA GLU A 120 22.68 14.63 10.01
C GLU A 120 22.34 14.44 11.51
N GLY A 121 21.53 15.34 12.08
CA GLY A 121 21.15 15.32 13.50
C GLY A 121 19.95 14.42 13.80
N PRO A 122 19.78 13.98 15.07
CA PRO A 122 18.55 13.31 15.50
C PRO A 122 17.35 14.23 15.27
N VAL A 123 16.25 13.67 14.73
CA VAL A 123 15.02 14.44 14.54
C VAL A 123 14.35 14.58 15.88
N THR A 124 14.54 15.75 16.48
CA THR A 124 13.73 16.20 17.60
C THR A 124 12.45 16.79 17.04
N VAL A 125 11.32 16.14 17.30
CA VAL A 125 10.03 16.77 17.04
C VAL A 125 9.84 17.79 18.15
N ASP A 126 9.78 19.07 17.78
CA ASP A 126 9.39 20.11 18.71
C ASP A 126 7.87 20.02 18.89
N LEU A 127 7.44 19.53 20.06
CA LEU A 127 6.03 19.45 20.40
C LEU A 127 5.39 20.84 20.37
N ALA A 128 6.16 21.92 20.54
CA ALA A 128 5.66 23.28 20.41
C ALA A 128 5.00 23.53 19.05
N THR A 129 5.54 23.00 17.96
CA THR A 129 4.99 23.23 16.61
C THR A 129 3.65 22.51 16.40
N VAL A 130 3.47 21.35 17.03
CA VAL A 130 2.22 20.58 16.99
C VAL A 130 1.17 21.23 17.91
N THR A 131 1.58 21.57 19.13
CA THR A 131 0.73 22.24 20.13
C THR A 131 0.29 23.63 19.68
N GLU A 132 1.13 24.39 18.96
CA GLU A 132 0.73 25.66 18.36
C GLU A 132 -0.35 25.49 17.29
N ARG A 133 -0.27 24.44 16.47
CA ARG A 133 -1.23 24.18 15.40
C ARG A 133 -2.58 23.75 15.98
N VAL A 134 -2.55 22.86 16.97
CA VAL A 134 -3.74 22.46 17.74
C VAL A 134 -4.33 23.63 18.49
N LYS A 135 -3.50 24.50 19.09
CA LYS A 135 -3.94 25.72 19.77
C LYS A 135 -4.62 26.71 18.83
N ARG A 136 -4.04 26.96 17.64
CA ARG A 136 -4.63 27.83 16.62
C ARG A 136 -6.00 27.32 16.17
N GLN A 137 -6.09 26.02 15.89
CA GLN A 137 -7.35 25.41 15.45
C GLN A 137 -8.43 25.41 16.55
N LEU A 138 -8.07 25.11 17.81
CA LEU A 138 -8.99 25.21 18.95
C LEU A 138 -9.38 26.66 19.29
N ALA A 139 -8.53 27.64 18.99
CA ALA A 139 -8.85 29.05 19.14
C ALA A 139 -9.82 29.52 18.05
N ASP A 140 -9.64 29.07 16.81
CA ASP A 140 -10.56 29.33 15.69
C ASP A 140 -11.95 28.71 15.95
N ASP A 141 -12.01 27.54 16.58
CA ASP A 141 -13.26 26.86 16.98
C ASP A 141 -13.88 27.40 18.30
N HIS A 142 -13.41 28.56 18.79
CA HIS A 142 -13.97 29.28 19.94
C HIS A 142 -13.91 28.51 21.27
N MET A 143 -12.96 27.58 21.41
CA MET A 143 -12.79 26.77 22.61
C MET A 143 -12.06 27.58 23.71
N PRO A 144 -12.72 27.94 24.84
CA PRO A 144 -12.19 28.91 25.80
C PRO A 144 -10.92 28.46 26.54
N LEU A 145 -10.58 27.17 26.49
CA LEU A 145 -9.37 26.60 27.09
C LEU A 145 -8.14 26.66 26.17
N ALA A 146 -8.29 26.93 24.87
CA ALA A 146 -7.19 26.89 23.91
C ALA A 146 -6.04 27.83 24.28
N ASN A 147 -6.37 29.03 24.78
CA ASN A 147 -5.39 30.04 25.16
C ASN A 147 -4.58 29.71 26.43
N ARG A 148 -5.01 28.72 27.21
CA ARG A 148 -4.35 28.32 28.46
C ARG A 148 -3.42 27.11 28.32
N ILE A 149 -3.35 26.48 27.14
CA ILE A 149 -2.43 25.38 26.89
C ILE A 149 -1.00 25.96 26.81
N PRO A 150 -0.10 25.62 27.76
CA PRO A 150 1.29 26.05 27.70
C PRO A 150 1.96 25.40 26.49
N VAL A 151 2.63 26.21 25.67
CA VAL A 151 3.44 25.70 24.56
C VAL A 151 4.86 25.50 25.08
N GLU A 152 5.13 24.32 25.60
CA GLU A 152 6.49 23.97 26.03
C GLU A 152 7.28 23.41 24.84
N HIS A 153 8.49 23.95 24.64
CA HIS A 153 9.43 23.52 23.60
C HIS A 153 10.14 22.24 24.03
N THR A 154 9.35 21.20 24.26
CA THR A 154 9.83 19.88 24.64
C THR A 154 10.28 19.17 23.39
N ARG A 155 11.59 19.18 23.15
CA ARG A 155 12.24 18.41 22.09
C ARG A 155 12.25 16.95 22.49
N LEU A 156 11.25 16.20 22.03
CA LEU A 156 11.22 14.75 22.17
C LEU A 156 11.95 14.14 20.97
N THR A 157 12.94 13.30 21.27
CA THR A 157 13.59 12.46 20.27
C THR A 157 12.63 11.33 19.92
N VAL A 158 11.86 11.51 18.85
CA VAL A 158 10.85 10.54 18.40
C VAL A 158 11.48 9.43 17.55
N LEU A 159 12.56 9.74 16.83
CA LEU A 159 13.38 8.76 16.13
C LEU A 159 14.86 8.93 16.43
N ALA A 160 15.55 7.80 16.62
CA ALA A 160 17.00 7.73 16.69
C ALA A 160 17.62 8.09 15.32
N ALA A 161 18.79 8.72 15.33
CA ALA A 161 19.50 9.16 14.12
C ALA A 161 19.80 7.99 13.16
N GLU A 162 20.10 6.81 13.69
CA GLU A 162 20.45 5.61 12.92
C GLU A 162 19.26 5.07 12.11
N ASP A 163 18.06 5.08 12.69
CA ASP A 163 16.83 4.65 12.02
C ASP A 163 16.40 5.68 10.97
N LEU A 164 16.64 6.97 11.22
CA LEU A 164 16.37 8.06 10.27
C LEU A 164 17.26 7.96 9.04
N THR A 165 18.55 7.68 9.17
CA THR A 165 19.44 7.51 8.01
C THR A 165 18.97 6.34 7.13
N ARG A 166 18.55 5.23 7.73
CA ARG A 166 18.00 4.07 7.00
C ARG A 166 16.70 4.42 6.30
N LEU A 167 15.77 5.09 7.00
CA LEU A 167 14.51 5.54 6.41
C LEU A 167 14.73 6.53 5.26
N ARG A 168 15.61 7.52 5.43
CA ARG A 168 15.93 8.52 4.40
C ARG A 168 16.50 7.87 3.15
N LYS A 169 17.47 6.97 3.31
CA LYS A 169 18.03 6.20 2.19
C LYS A 169 16.97 5.36 1.48
N GLY A 170 16.10 4.70 2.23
CA GLY A 170 14.98 3.94 1.68
C GLY A 170 14.01 4.82 0.90
N PHE A 171 13.59 5.94 1.49
CA PHE A 171 12.66 6.90 0.88
C PHE A 171 13.22 7.50 -0.41
N HIS A 172 14.50 7.86 -0.45
CA HIS A 172 15.13 8.40 -1.65
C HIS A 172 15.22 7.37 -2.78
N VAL A 173 15.56 6.11 -2.46
CA VAL A 173 15.51 5.02 -3.45
C VAL A 173 14.09 4.85 -3.97
N LEU A 174 13.09 4.93 -3.08
CA LEU A 174 11.69 4.76 -3.41
C LEU A 174 11.14 5.90 -4.28
N GLU A 175 11.58 7.13 -4.04
CA GLU A 175 11.24 8.32 -4.81
C GLU A 175 11.74 8.20 -6.26
N VAL A 176 13.00 7.80 -6.44
CA VAL A 176 13.55 7.51 -7.79
C VAL A 176 12.82 6.31 -8.41
N ALA A 177 12.61 5.26 -7.64
CA ALA A 177 11.98 4.02 -8.10
C ALA A 177 10.51 4.19 -8.48
N ALA A 178 9.75 5.06 -7.80
CA ALA A 178 8.31 5.26 -8.02
C ALA A 178 8.00 5.77 -9.43
N PHE A 179 8.87 6.60 -10.01
CA PHE A 179 8.72 7.07 -11.38
C PHE A 179 9.33 6.10 -12.40
N TRP A 180 10.55 5.62 -12.13
CA TRP A 180 11.31 4.84 -13.11
C TRP A 180 10.90 3.37 -13.20
N LEU A 181 10.48 2.71 -12.12
CA LEU A 181 10.10 1.30 -12.14
C LEU A 181 8.83 1.03 -12.94
N PRO A 182 7.73 1.79 -12.80
CA PRO A 182 6.53 1.58 -13.62
C PRO A 182 6.84 1.84 -15.10
N ALA A 183 7.57 2.92 -15.42
CA ALA A 183 7.96 3.24 -16.78
C ALA A 183 8.84 2.13 -17.40
N ALA A 184 9.85 1.66 -16.66
CA ALA A 184 10.72 0.56 -17.09
C ALA A 184 9.93 -0.74 -17.27
N SER A 185 8.99 -1.07 -16.38
CA SER A 185 8.13 -2.26 -16.52
C SER A 185 7.31 -2.22 -17.82
N VAL A 186 6.71 -1.06 -18.15
CA VAL A 186 5.94 -0.89 -19.40
C VAL A 186 6.84 -1.01 -20.63
N VAL A 187 8.02 -0.39 -20.61
CA VAL A 187 8.97 -0.48 -21.73
C VAL A 187 9.46 -1.91 -21.91
N LEU A 188 9.80 -2.61 -20.82
CA LEU A 188 10.29 -3.99 -20.85
C LEU A 188 9.21 -4.99 -21.29
N THR A 189 7.96 -4.81 -20.87
CA THR A 189 6.84 -5.64 -21.35
C THR A 189 6.60 -5.44 -22.84
N LEU A 190 6.56 -4.20 -23.32
CA LEU A 190 6.39 -3.91 -24.75
C LEU A 190 7.55 -4.46 -25.58
N ALA A 191 8.80 -4.23 -25.16
CA ALA A 191 9.99 -4.75 -25.81
C ALA A 191 10.01 -6.29 -25.81
N GLY A 192 9.66 -6.92 -24.69
CA GLY A 192 9.56 -8.37 -24.54
C GLY A 192 8.54 -8.98 -25.51
N ILE A 193 7.38 -8.34 -25.68
CA ILE A 193 6.33 -8.76 -26.63
C ILE A 193 6.75 -8.54 -28.08
N LEU A 194 7.40 -7.42 -28.40
CA LEU A 194 7.87 -7.08 -29.75
C LEU A 194 8.96 -8.05 -30.24
N VAL A 195 9.88 -8.45 -29.37
CA VAL A 195 10.98 -9.38 -29.66
C VAL A 195 10.51 -10.84 -29.71
N ALA A 196 9.37 -11.16 -29.09
CA ALA A 196 8.87 -12.52 -28.97
C ALA A 196 8.54 -13.15 -30.33
N VAL A 197 9.15 -14.31 -30.59
CA VAL A 197 8.85 -15.08 -31.80
C VAL A 197 7.45 -15.73 -31.74
N CYS A 198 6.97 -16.02 -30.53
CA CYS A 198 5.60 -16.45 -30.28
C CYS A 198 4.88 -15.42 -29.40
N ARG A 199 4.41 -14.32 -30.00
CA ARG A 199 3.70 -13.21 -29.30
C ARG A 199 2.61 -13.70 -28.34
N ARG A 200 1.93 -14.79 -28.69
CA ARG A 200 0.87 -15.38 -27.86
C ARG A 200 1.38 -16.03 -26.57
N ARG A 201 2.51 -16.73 -26.61
CA ARG A 201 3.14 -17.30 -25.39
C ARG A 201 3.72 -16.19 -24.52
N ALA A 202 4.28 -15.15 -25.14
CA ALA A 202 4.78 -13.97 -24.44
C ALA A 202 3.67 -13.23 -23.67
N VAL A 203 2.53 -12.95 -24.32
CA VAL A 203 1.38 -12.30 -23.66
C VAL A 203 0.84 -13.15 -22.50
N LEU A 204 0.75 -14.47 -22.67
CA LEU A 204 0.34 -15.38 -21.60
C LEU A 204 1.31 -15.35 -20.42
N SER A 205 2.64 -15.43 -20.67
CA SER A 205 3.64 -15.36 -19.61
C SER A 205 3.64 -14.02 -18.88
N THR A 206 3.41 -12.91 -19.59
CA THR A 206 3.33 -11.58 -18.97
C THR A 206 2.09 -11.45 -18.08
N GLY A 207 0.94 -11.97 -18.53
CA GLY A 207 -0.28 -12.00 -17.73
C GLY A 207 -0.12 -12.82 -16.45
N LEU A 208 0.40 -14.05 -16.58
CA LEU A 208 0.67 -14.92 -15.43
C LEU A 208 1.73 -14.37 -14.49
N GLY A 209 2.82 -13.81 -15.02
CA GLY A 209 3.88 -13.23 -14.22
C GLY A 209 3.42 -11.98 -13.46
N THR A 210 2.59 -11.15 -14.08
CA THR A 210 1.97 -9.99 -13.40
C THR A 210 1.01 -10.45 -12.30
N ALA A 211 0.17 -11.45 -12.57
CA ALA A 211 -0.74 -12.00 -11.57
C ALA A 211 0.02 -12.64 -10.39
N LEU A 212 1.12 -13.35 -10.66
CA LEU A 212 1.99 -13.93 -9.64
C LEU A 212 2.69 -12.84 -8.81
N GLY A 213 3.23 -11.80 -9.46
CA GLY A 213 3.84 -10.66 -8.78
C GLY A 213 2.86 -9.93 -7.86
N ALA A 214 1.62 -9.72 -8.32
CA ALA A 214 0.55 -9.18 -7.49
C ALA A 214 0.23 -10.10 -6.30
N ALA A 215 0.05 -11.40 -6.53
CA ALA A 215 -0.20 -12.36 -5.44
C ALA A 215 0.92 -12.36 -4.38
N LEU A 216 2.19 -12.33 -4.81
CA LEU A 216 3.35 -12.25 -3.91
C LEU A 216 3.36 -10.94 -3.11
N LEU A 217 3.03 -9.81 -3.75
CA LEU A 217 2.89 -8.53 -3.05
C LEU A 217 1.78 -8.58 -1.99
N GLY A 218 0.63 -9.18 -2.33
CA GLY A 218 -0.46 -9.40 -1.38
C GLY A 218 -0.03 -10.25 -0.17
N VAL A 219 0.74 -11.31 -0.41
CA VAL A 219 1.34 -12.14 0.66
C VAL A 219 2.32 -11.31 1.50
N ALA A 220 3.16 -10.49 0.89
CA ALA A 220 4.09 -9.62 1.61
C ALA A 220 3.36 -8.64 2.54
N ILE A 221 2.24 -8.05 2.10
CA ILE A 221 1.40 -7.19 2.95
C ILE A 221 0.82 -7.99 4.11
N ALA A 222 0.32 -9.20 3.87
CA ALA A 222 -0.24 -10.06 4.92
C ALA A 222 0.82 -10.50 5.95
N VAL A 223 2.04 -10.80 5.50
CA VAL A 223 3.18 -11.12 6.37
C VAL A 223 3.63 -9.89 7.14
N GLY A 224 3.73 -8.73 6.49
CA GLY A 224 4.06 -7.46 7.12
C GLY A 224 3.11 -7.13 8.26
N ARG A 225 1.79 -7.28 8.04
CA ARG A 225 0.78 -7.13 9.10
C ARG A 225 1.05 -8.03 10.30
N ARG A 226 1.41 -9.30 10.06
CA ARG A 226 1.69 -10.24 11.16
C ARG A 226 2.94 -9.87 11.94
N LEU A 227 4.01 -9.46 11.26
CA LEU A 227 5.26 -9.04 11.90
C LEU A 227 5.06 -7.76 12.73
N THR A 228 4.41 -6.74 12.15
CA THR A 228 4.12 -5.49 12.86
C THR A 228 3.26 -5.72 14.10
N LEU A 229 2.29 -6.63 14.04
CA LEU A 229 1.43 -6.94 15.19
C LEU A 229 2.08 -7.88 16.21
N ALA A 230 3.10 -8.64 15.82
CA ALA A 230 3.83 -9.55 16.72
C ALA A 230 4.83 -8.80 17.61
N ASP A 231 5.46 -7.75 17.09
CA ASP A 231 6.51 -6.98 17.77
C ASP A 231 6.00 -5.68 18.43
N LEU A 232 4.71 -5.64 18.82
CA LEU A 232 4.13 -4.46 19.45
C LEU A 232 4.66 -4.25 20.88
N PRO A 233 5.07 -3.02 21.26
CA PRO A 233 5.44 -2.71 22.63
C PRO A 233 4.30 -3.00 23.63
N PRO A 234 4.63 -3.40 24.87
CA PRO A 234 3.63 -3.60 25.91
C PRO A 234 2.87 -2.28 26.15
N GLY A 235 1.54 -2.32 25.96
CA GLY A 235 0.66 -1.15 26.10
C GLY A 235 0.01 -0.67 24.81
N VAL A 236 0.43 -1.16 23.63
CA VAL A 236 -0.24 -0.85 22.36
C VAL A 236 -1.30 -1.91 22.04
N SER A 237 -2.52 -1.48 21.72
CA SER A 237 -3.60 -2.40 21.33
C SER A 237 -3.33 -3.02 19.94
N PRO A 238 -3.28 -4.36 19.82
CA PRO A 238 -3.09 -5.04 18.53
C PRO A 238 -4.23 -4.78 17.54
N THR A 239 -5.46 -4.59 18.03
CA THR A 239 -6.62 -4.34 17.15
C THR A 239 -6.56 -2.95 16.54
N ALA A 240 -6.24 -1.93 17.36
CA ALA A 240 -6.06 -0.56 16.88
C ALA A 240 -4.88 -0.42 15.92
N ALA A 241 -3.73 -1.04 16.24
CA ALA A 241 -2.59 -1.09 15.33
C ALA A 241 -2.93 -1.79 14.02
N GLY A 242 -3.75 -2.85 14.08
CA GLY A 242 -4.28 -3.55 12.92
C GLY A 242 -5.15 -2.64 12.04
N ALA A 243 -6.07 -1.88 12.63
CA ALA A 243 -6.93 -0.93 11.91
C ALA A 243 -6.10 0.13 11.17
N VAL A 244 -5.07 0.70 11.82
CA VAL A 244 -4.15 1.66 11.20
C VAL A 244 -3.38 1.02 10.04
N TYR A 245 -2.81 -0.19 10.23
CA TYR A 245 -2.11 -0.91 9.18
C TYR A 245 -3.02 -1.21 7.98
N ASP A 246 -4.24 -1.64 8.26
CA ASP A 246 -5.24 -1.97 7.25
C ASP A 246 -5.70 -0.71 6.48
N ALA A 247 -5.84 0.43 7.15
CA ALA A 247 -6.13 1.71 6.49
C ALA A 247 -4.99 2.13 5.55
N LEU A 248 -3.74 2.16 6.05
CA LEU A 248 -2.56 2.58 5.27
C LEU A 248 -2.33 1.69 4.04
N THR A 249 -2.54 0.38 4.17
CA THR A 249 -2.34 -0.59 3.08
C THR A 249 -3.57 -0.79 2.20
N SER A 250 -4.69 -0.11 2.46
CA SER A 250 -5.94 -0.30 1.70
C SER A 250 -5.77 -0.05 0.20
N THR A 251 -5.15 1.07 -0.17
CA THR A 251 -4.89 1.45 -1.57
C THR A 251 -3.90 0.51 -2.24
N LEU A 252 -2.87 0.06 -1.52
CA LEU A 252 -1.92 -0.93 -2.00
C LEU A 252 -2.58 -2.30 -2.26
N ARG A 253 -3.48 -2.73 -1.37
CA ARG A 253 -4.27 -3.96 -1.55
C ARG A 253 -5.20 -3.85 -2.75
N LEU A 254 -5.82 -2.69 -2.95
CA LEU A 254 -6.65 -2.44 -4.13
C LEU A 254 -5.82 -2.52 -5.42
N ALA A 255 -4.65 -1.87 -5.46
CA ALA A 255 -3.74 -1.95 -6.60
C ALA A 255 -3.29 -3.39 -6.87
N CYS A 256 -2.98 -4.15 -5.81
CA CYS A 256 -2.66 -5.57 -5.89
C CYS A 256 -3.80 -6.38 -6.52
N TRP A 257 -5.04 -6.19 -6.08
CA TRP A 257 -6.21 -6.85 -6.66
C TRP A 257 -6.44 -6.48 -8.13
N LEU A 258 -6.28 -5.21 -8.49
CA LEU A 258 -6.40 -4.76 -9.88
C LEU A 258 -5.33 -5.38 -10.77
N LEU A 259 -4.08 -5.42 -10.32
CA LEU A 259 -2.98 -6.06 -11.06
C LEU A 259 -3.21 -7.57 -11.22
N LEU A 260 -3.72 -8.23 -10.19
CA LEU A 260 -4.06 -9.65 -10.24
C LEU A 260 -5.19 -9.90 -11.24
N ALA A 261 -6.28 -9.15 -11.16
CA ALA A 261 -7.41 -9.25 -12.10
C ALA A 261 -6.97 -8.97 -13.55
N LEU A 262 -6.14 -7.95 -13.77
CA LEU A 262 -5.61 -7.60 -15.08
C LEU A 262 -4.69 -8.72 -15.62
N GLY A 263 -3.79 -9.26 -14.80
CA GLY A 263 -2.92 -10.36 -15.21
C GLY A 263 -3.69 -11.62 -15.60
N VAL A 264 -4.71 -11.97 -14.80
CA VAL A 264 -5.58 -13.13 -15.06
C VAL A 264 -6.41 -12.94 -16.33
N THR A 265 -7.02 -11.76 -16.53
CA THR A 265 -7.82 -11.47 -17.72
C THR A 265 -6.99 -11.50 -18.99
N VAL A 266 -5.77 -10.95 -18.98
CA VAL A 266 -4.82 -11.02 -20.10
C VAL A 266 -4.43 -12.48 -20.41
N ALA A 267 -4.12 -13.28 -19.38
CA ALA A 267 -3.79 -14.69 -19.56
C ALA A 267 -4.98 -15.49 -20.14
N ALA A 268 -6.19 -15.27 -19.61
CA ALA A 268 -7.41 -15.91 -20.10
C ALA A 268 -7.71 -15.54 -21.56
N ALA A 269 -7.61 -14.26 -21.93
CA ALA A 269 -7.80 -13.79 -23.30
C ALA A 269 -6.80 -14.44 -24.27
N ALA A 270 -5.53 -14.58 -23.87
CA ALA A 270 -4.50 -15.25 -24.66
C ALA A 270 -4.75 -16.76 -24.84
N LEU A 271 -5.31 -17.43 -23.82
CA LEU A 271 -5.73 -18.83 -23.92
C LEU A 271 -6.91 -18.97 -24.88
N LEU A 272 -7.97 -18.18 -24.70
CA LEU A 272 -9.19 -18.24 -25.51
C LEU A 272 -8.92 -17.97 -26.99
N THR A 273 -8.15 -16.92 -27.31
CA THR A 273 -7.86 -16.51 -28.70
C THR A 273 -7.22 -17.60 -29.55
N GLY A 274 -6.61 -18.63 -28.96
CA GLY A 274 -6.23 -19.78 -29.77
C GLY A 274 -6.44 -21.14 -29.15
N ALA A 275 -7.41 -21.24 -28.24
CA ALA A 275 -8.40 -22.30 -28.38
C ALA A 275 -9.21 -22.04 -29.67
N TYR A 276 -9.70 -20.81 -29.88
CA TYR A 276 -10.48 -20.41 -31.05
C TYR A 276 -9.73 -20.62 -32.39
N ALA A 277 -8.48 -20.14 -32.50
CA ALA A 277 -7.66 -20.35 -33.69
C ALA A 277 -7.32 -21.83 -33.97
N ARG A 278 -7.23 -22.69 -32.95
CA ARG A 278 -7.02 -24.14 -33.12
C ARG A 278 -8.30 -24.81 -33.64
N HIS A 279 -9.45 -24.48 -33.05
CA HIS A 279 -10.75 -25.00 -33.46
C HIS A 279 -11.11 -24.60 -34.90
N ARG A 280 -10.76 -23.37 -35.31
CA ARG A 280 -11.02 -22.90 -36.68
C ARG A 280 -10.16 -23.61 -37.73
N ARG A 281 -8.91 -23.98 -37.39
CA ARG A 281 -8.04 -24.78 -38.29
C ARG A 281 -8.54 -26.21 -38.43
N ALA A 282 -8.95 -26.85 -37.34
CA ALA A 282 -9.51 -28.20 -37.38
C ALA A 282 -10.76 -28.29 -38.28
N GLY A 283 -11.64 -27.29 -38.24
CA GLY A 283 -12.82 -27.25 -39.12
C GLY A 283 -12.55 -26.96 -40.60
N THR A 284 -11.30 -26.64 -40.99
CA THR A 284 -10.94 -26.42 -42.41
C THR A 284 -10.37 -27.67 -43.07
N GLU A 285 -9.97 -28.68 -42.29
CA GLU A 285 -9.30 -29.90 -42.76
C GLU A 285 -10.29 -31.04 -43.06
N GLU A 286 -11.58 -30.85 -42.75
CA GLU A 286 -12.66 -31.83 -42.94
C GLU A 286 -13.43 -31.73 -44.27
N VAL A 287 -12.93 -31.02 -45.29
CA VAL A 287 -13.49 -31.12 -46.65
C VAL A 287 -12.64 -32.14 -47.43
N PRO A 288 -13.08 -33.40 -47.61
CA PRO A 288 -12.37 -34.34 -48.46
C PRO A 288 -12.40 -33.79 -49.89
N ALA A 289 -11.23 -33.61 -50.49
CA ALA A 289 -11.12 -33.35 -51.91
C ALA A 289 -11.73 -34.53 -52.66
N GLU A 290 -12.89 -34.32 -53.26
CA GLU A 290 -13.53 -35.24 -54.18
C GLU A 290 -12.53 -35.51 -55.32
N ALA A 291 -12.07 -36.77 -55.41
CA ALA A 291 -11.03 -37.18 -56.35
C ALA A 291 -11.50 -36.95 -57.80
N PRO A 292 -10.62 -36.53 -58.72
CA PRO A 292 -10.98 -36.42 -60.14
C PRO A 292 -11.25 -37.83 -60.68
N ALA A 293 -12.45 -38.04 -61.22
CA ALA A 293 -12.79 -39.26 -61.94
C ALA A 293 -11.92 -39.37 -63.21
N GLU A 294 -10.81 -40.10 -63.10
CA GLU A 294 -10.02 -40.54 -64.25
C GLU A 294 -10.85 -41.47 -65.14
N GLY A 295 -10.84 -41.15 -66.43
CA GLY A 295 -11.65 -41.80 -67.45
C GLY A 295 -11.34 -43.28 -67.63
N ALA A 296 -12.39 -44.10 -67.62
CA ALA A 296 -12.36 -45.45 -68.16
C ALA A 296 -12.84 -45.42 -69.62
N SER A 297 -11.89 -45.31 -70.54
CA SER A 297 -12.08 -45.66 -71.95
C SER A 297 -11.61 -47.11 -72.19
N ARG A 298 -12.54 -48.05 -72.39
CA ARG A 298 -12.32 -49.33 -73.12
C ARG A 298 -13.67 -49.77 -73.73
N VAL A 299 -13.91 -49.53 -75.01
CA VAL A 299 -13.68 -50.39 -76.19
C VAL A 299 -14.84 -51.37 -76.48
N ARG A 300 -15.34 -51.24 -77.72
CA ARG A 300 -16.30 -52.05 -78.50
C ARG A 300 -16.25 -53.57 -78.27
N ALA A 301 -17.41 -54.21 -78.21
CA ALA A 301 -17.93 -55.17 -79.20
C ALA A 301 -19.43 -55.37 -78.99
#